data_AF-A0A971R295-F1
#
_entry.id   AF-A0A971R295-F1
#
_cell.length_a   1.000
_cell.length_b   1.000
_cell.length_c   1.000
_cell.angle_alpha   90.00
_cell.angle_beta   90.00
_cell.angle_gamma   90.00
#
_symmetry.space_group_name_H-M   'P 1'
#
loop_
_entity.id
_entity.type
_entity.pdbx_description
1 polymer ?
#
loop_
_entity_poly.entity_id
_entity_poly.type
_entity_poly.pdbx_seq_one_letter_code
_entity_poly.pdbx_strand_id
1 'polypeptide(L)'
;TKFKASLDYDKNTISLKEEITTGGGSPDNLMKPDNEEIMAKLRDYGAFTIVFKSPKTRALTEPKPYLFKEDYSGSWSFYVSHTFSNEFSYQTLTVEPGLTVSLTFGASLLWEHEWKKISWWNYKYVLKKFQTTVSFSPSLTPFIEVSSGAAITKNWTKNITTKTKWITFWVSCVPVALVMEVKFDANAEAGISGVIGFNASTTLSANTTLTVKYQNGWSKSVSYSANYSGLQFDANAKVNAWAKGSLPLTLSAYVYYVAGPFVQFVPWIKGETNASAGSATQVGYKVTAGFDVNGGVHMAGWLKDLCDGLPSVSYTFWNKSWTIANSTITF
;
A
#
# COMPACT_ATOMS: atom_id res chain seq x y z
N THR A 1 0.52 24.49 -2.34
CA THR A 1 -0.89 24.89 -2.27
C THR A 1 -1.01 26.40 -2.24
N LYS A 2 -1.96 26.99 -2.98
CA LYS A 2 -2.31 28.43 -2.90
C LYS A 2 -3.73 28.57 -2.36
N PHE A 3 -3.92 29.47 -1.41
CA PHE A 3 -5.23 29.85 -0.87
C PHE A 3 -5.52 31.30 -1.28
N LYS A 4 -6.71 31.56 -1.82
CA LYS A 4 -7.22 32.90 -2.09
C LYS A 4 -8.60 33.01 -1.48
N ALA A 5 -8.85 34.05 -0.71
CA ALA A 5 -10.21 34.47 -0.36
C ALA A 5 -10.45 35.88 -0.87
N SER A 6 -11.65 36.12 -1.34
CA SER A 6 -12.15 37.44 -1.71
C SER A 6 -13.47 37.65 -0.98
N LEU A 7 -13.56 38.80 -0.32
CA LEU A 7 -14.78 39.25 0.35
C LEU A 7 -15.35 40.39 -0.50
N ASP A 8 -16.59 40.22 -0.95
CA ASP A 8 -17.32 41.22 -1.70
C ASP A 8 -18.53 41.69 -0.91
N TYR A 9 -18.82 42.99 -0.99
CA TYR A 9 -19.94 43.62 -0.32
C TYR A 9 -20.78 44.37 -1.33
N ASP A 10 -21.98 43.85 -1.61
CA ASP A 10 -22.96 44.53 -2.47
C ASP A 10 -24.26 44.75 -1.70
N LYS A 11 -24.54 46.02 -1.41
CA LYS A 11 -25.71 46.53 -0.67
C LYS A 11 -25.94 45.84 0.68
N ASN A 12 -26.67 44.73 0.68
CA ASN A 12 -27.06 43.97 1.87
C ASN A 12 -26.50 42.53 1.86
N THR A 13 -25.63 42.22 0.89
CA THR A 13 -25.10 40.88 0.67
C THR A 13 -23.60 40.90 0.91
N ILE A 14 -23.13 40.04 1.80
CA ILE A 14 -21.71 39.72 1.97
C ILE A 14 -21.46 38.42 1.21
N SER A 15 -20.54 38.43 0.25
CA SER A 15 -20.12 37.25 -0.50
C SER A 15 -18.66 36.93 -0.18
N LEU A 16 -18.39 35.78 0.45
CA LEU A 16 -17.05 35.25 0.61
C LEU A 16 -16.81 34.19 -0.48
N LYS A 17 -15.81 34.42 -1.33
CA LYS A 17 -15.37 33.45 -2.34
C LYS A 17 -13.96 32.98 -2.02
N GLU A 18 -13.84 31.70 -1.74
CA GLU A 18 -12.58 31.02 -1.45
C GLU A 18 -12.18 30.15 -2.65
N GLU A 19 -10.93 30.27 -3.08
CA GLU A 19 -10.32 29.50 -4.17
C GLU A 19 -9.01 28.90 -3.67
N ILE A 20 -8.85 27.59 -3.86
CA ILE A 20 -7.67 26.87 -3.40
C ILE A 20 -7.14 26.01 -4.54
N THR A 21 -5.85 26.17 -4.82
CA THR A 21 -5.12 25.37 -5.81
C THR A 21 -4.14 24.45 -5.09
N THR A 22 -4.38 23.14 -5.14
CA THR A 22 -3.48 22.11 -4.62
C THR A 22 -2.63 21.55 -5.75
N GLY A 23 -1.32 21.41 -5.50
CA GLY A 23 -0.41 20.66 -6.35
C GLY A 23 0.11 19.47 -5.55
N GLY A 24 0.62 18.42 -6.21
CA GLY A 24 1.11 17.20 -5.55
C GLY A 24 2.39 17.37 -4.71
N GLY A 25 2.94 18.58 -4.62
CA GLY A 25 4.15 18.88 -3.84
C GLY A 25 3.86 19.19 -2.35
N SER A 26 4.93 19.16 -1.56
CA SER A 26 4.92 19.52 -0.13
C SER A 26 4.34 20.94 0.10
N PRO A 27 3.53 21.16 1.16
CA PRO A 27 2.98 22.47 1.45
C PRO A 27 4.01 23.37 2.16
N ASP A 28 5.14 23.69 1.51
CA ASP A 28 6.34 24.29 2.12
C ASP A 28 6.12 25.55 2.98
N ASN A 29 5.05 26.32 2.71
CA ASN A 29 4.69 27.49 3.51
C ASN A 29 4.15 27.13 4.91
N LEU A 30 3.51 25.97 5.07
CA LEU A 30 3.08 25.40 6.36
C LEU A 30 4.24 24.77 7.14
N MET A 31 5.46 24.76 6.57
CA MET A 31 6.59 23.91 7.01
C MET A 31 7.82 24.64 7.57
N LYS A 32 7.79 25.97 7.71
CA LYS A 32 8.81 26.76 8.43
C LYS A 32 8.67 26.68 9.97
N PRO A 33 9.75 26.82 10.77
CA PRO A 33 9.73 26.76 12.23
C PRO A 33 8.74 27.72 12.91
N ASP A 34 8.41 28.83 12.24
CA ASP A 34 7.49 29.85 12.72
C ASP A 34 6.00 29.51 12.46
N ASN A 35 5.69 28.27 12.02
CA ASN A 35 4.34 27.88 11.60
C ASN A 35 3.36 27.59 12.72
N GLU A 36 3.76 27.55 14.00
CA GLU A 36 2.78 27.51 15.08
C GLU A 36 1.80 28.70 14.97
N GLU A 37 2.29 29.87 14.57
CA GLU A 37 1.46 31.05 14.35
C GLU A 37 0.56 30.91 13.12
N ILE A 38 1.03 30.31 12.03
CA ILE A 38 0.23 30.09 10.80
C ILE A 38 -0.81 28.99 11.01
N MET A 39 -0.45 27.89 11.69
CA MET A 39 -1.37 26.82 12.07
C MET A 39 -2.40 27.31 13.08
N ALA A 40 -2.01 28.17 14.03
CA ALA A 40 -2.94 28.87 14.91
C ALA A 40 -3.84 29.82 14.12
N LYS A 41 -3.29 30.63 13.19
CA LYS A 41 -4.07 31.50 12.32
C LYS A 41 -5.04 30.72 11.43
N LEU A 42 -4.68 29.54 10.94
CA LEU A 42 -5.55 28.69 10.13
C LEU A 42 -6.63 28.00 10.98
N ARG A 43 -6.30 27.57 12.20
CA ARG A 43 -7.28 27.16 13.22
C ARG A 43 -8.26 28.29 13.52
N ASP A 44 -7.81 29.54 13.51
CA ASP A 44 -8.64 30.70 13.80
C ASP A 44 -9.35 31.25 12.53
N TYR A 45 -8.83 30.97 11.33
CA TYR A 45 -9.36 31.41 10.03
C TYR A 45 -10.72 30.77 9.71
N GLY A 46 -10.94 29.52 10.13
CA GLY A 46 -12.26 28.87 10.02
C GLY A 46 -13.34 29.48 10.92
N ALA A 47 -12.99 30.42 11.79
CA ALA A 47 -13.91 31.15 12.66
C ALA A 47 -14.12 32.58 12.15
N PHE A 48 -14.62 32.77 10.92
CA PHE A 48 -14.99 34.12 10.51
C PHE A 48 -16.21 34.60 11.34
N THR A 49 -16.08 35.79 11.92
CA THR A 49 -17.12 36.42 12.74
C THR A 49 -17.72 37.59 11.98
N ILE A 50 -18.99 37.51 11.60
CA ILE A 50 -19.72 38.65 11.04
C ILE A 50 -20.45 39.35 12.19
N VAL A 51 -19.94 40.51 12.61
CA VAL A 51 -20.58 41.33 13.65
C VAL A 51 -21.49 42.36 12.98
N PHE A 52 -22.81 42.16 13.06
CA PHE A 52 -23.78 43.17 12.64
C PHE A 52 -23.96 44.21 13.76
N LYS A 53 -23.56 45.46 13.50
CA LYS A 53 -23.86 46.58 14.40
C LYS A 53 -25.26 47.11 14.07
N SER A 54 -26.27 46.65 14.80
CA SER A 54 -27.63 47.22 14.81
C SER A 54 -28.01 47.63 16.23
N PRO A 55 -28.69 48.78 16.44
CA PRO A 55 -29.13 49.23 17.77
C PRO A 55 -30.02 48.24 18.53
N LYS A 56 -30.56 47.19 17.87
CA LYS A 56 -31.57 46.28 18.43
C LYS A 56 -31.13 44.83 18.65
N THR A 57 -29.88 44.43 18.39
CA THR A 57 -29.51 43.01 18.41
C THR A 57 -28.22 42.76 19.19
N ARG A 58 -28.33 42.72 20.52
CA ARG A 58 -27.25 42.22 21.41
C ARG A 58 -27.26 40.70 21.62
N ALA A 59 -28.34 39.99 21.23
CA ALA A 59 -28.51 38.56 21.48
C ALA A 59 -28.43 37.66 20.22
N LEU A 60 -28.32 38.23 19.01
CA LEU A 60 -28.23 37.47 17.74
C LEU A 60 -26.80 37.33 17.20
N THR A 61 -25.80 37.81 17.94
CA THR A 61 -24.41 37.94 17.47
C THR A 61 -23.40 37.24 18.37
N GLU A 62 -23.83 36.34 19.27
CA GLU A 62 -22.87 35.55 20.04
C GLU A 62 -22.14 34.60 19.09
N PRO A 63 -20.81 34.71 18.97
CA PRO A 63 -20.04 33.86 18.07
C PRO A 63 -20.15 32.42 18.55
N LYS A 64 -20.64 31.52 17.68
CA LYS A 64 -20.42 30.09 17.86
C LYS A 64 -19.08 29.75 17.21
N PRO A 65 -18.03 29.44 17.98
CA PRO A 65 -16.76 29.02 17.40
C PRO A 65 -16.97 27.77 16.55
N TYR A 66 -16.46 27.79 15.32
CA TYR A 66 -16.39 26.60 14.50
C TYR A 66 -15.28 25.70 15.05
N LEU A 67 -15.67 24.65 15.77
CA LEU A 67 -14.74 23.66 16.31
C LEU A 67 -14.35 22.71 15.18
N PHE A 68 -13.12 22.86 14.68
CA PHE A 68 -12.50 21.84 13.84
C PHE A 68 -12.47 20.52 14.64
N LYS A 69 -12.96 19.42 14.04
CA LYS A 69 -12.68 18.09 14.60
C LYS A 69 -11.17 17.87 14.47
N GLU A 70 -10.51 17.68 15.61
CA GLU A 70 -9.06 17.41 15.69
C GLU A 70 -8.69 16.04 15.12
N ASP A 71 -9.71 15.20 14.89
CA ASP A 71 -9.61 13.82 14.45
C ASP A 71 -10.07 13.73 12.99
N TYR A 72 -9.18 13.29 12.11
CA TYR A 72 -9.55 12.86 10.78
C TYR A 72 -9.62 11.35 10.68
N SER A 73 -10.70 10.84 10.09
CA SER A 73 -10.79 9.45 9.67
C SER A 73 -11.36 9.37 8.26
N GLY A 74 -10.76 8.55 7.41
CA GLY A 74 -11.22 8.30 6.05
C GLY A 74 -10.90 6.88 5.61
N SER A 75 -11.67 6.38 4.65
CA SER A 75 -11.48 5.07 4.03
C SER A 75 -11.70 5.15 2.52
N TRP A 76 -10.91 4.37 1.79
CA TRP A 76 -10.87 4.40 0.32
C TRP A 76 -10.60 3.01 -0.24
N SER A 77 -11.00 2.82 -1.49
CA SER A 77 -10.77 1.58 -2.22
C SER A 77 -10.31 1.81 -3.66
N PHE A 78 -9.57 0.83 -4.16
CA PHE A 78 -9.00 0.76 -5.49
C PHE A 78 -9.07 -0.68 -6.00
N TYR A 79 -9.60 -0.86 -7.20
CA TYR A 79 -9.74 -2.17 -7.84
C TYR A 79 -8.77 -2.29 -9.01
N VAL A 80 -8.13 -3.45 -9.14
CA VAL A 80 -7.25 -3.78 -10.26
C VAL A 80 -7.60 -5.18 -10.75
N SER A 81 -7.81 -5.31 -12.07
CA SER A 81 -7.88 -6.61 -12.74
C SER A 81 -7.07 -6.58 -14.03
N HIS A 82 -6.10 -7.48 -14.13
CA HIS A 82 -5.20 -7.58 -15.28
C HIS A 82 -4.41 -8.89 -15.26
N THR A 83 -3.85 -9.26 -16.40
CA THR A 83 -2.84 -10.33 -16.49
C THR A 83 -1.49 -9.71 -16.79
N PHE A 84 -0.48 -10.08 -16.01
CA PHE A 84 0.90 -9.64 -16.17
C PHE A 84 1.78 -10.86 -16.36
N SER A 85 2.72 -10.81 -17.30
CA SER A 85 3.80 -11.80 -17.38
C SER A 85 5.09 -11.11 -17.77
N ASN A 86 6.21 -11.76 -17.51
CA ASN A 86 7.49 -11.31 -18.03
C ASN A 86 8.42 -12.50 -18.25
N GLU A 87 8.84 -12.69 -19.50
CA GLU A 87 9.84 -13.69 -19.86
C GLU A 87 11.24 -13.23 -19.40
N PHE A 88 11.99 -14.15 -18.80
CA PHE A 88 13.41 -14.02 -18.51
C PHE A 88 14.19 -15.10 -19.27
N SER A 89 15.18 -14.68 -20.06
CA SER A 89 15.95 -15.59 -20.93
C SER A 89 17.44 -15.47 -20.65
N TYR A 90 18.14 -16.60 -20.59
CA TYR A 90 19.59 -16.70 -20.40
C TYR A 90 20.15 -17.96 -21.06
N GLN A 91 20.94 -17.80 -22.12
CA GLN A 91 21.42 -18.92 -22.95
C GLN A 91 20.23 -19.78 -23.44
N THR A 92 20.18 -21.07 -23.09
CA THR A 92 19.08 -21.98 -23.42
C THR A 92 17.95 -21.97 -22.39
N LEU A 93 18.09 -21.24 -21.28
CA LEU A 93 17.12 -21.20 -20.19
C LEU A 93 16.13 -20.05 -20.40
N THR A 94 14.84 -20.37 -20.43
CA THR A 94 13.73 -19.43 -20.42
C THR A 94 12.87 -19.70 -19.19
N VAL A 95 12.56 -18.64 -18.43
CA VAL A 95 11.65 -18.70 -17.28
C VAL A 95 10.64 -17.56 -17.41
N GLU A 96 9.37 -17.89 -17.55
CA GLU A 96 8.28 -16.91 -17.62
C GLU A 96 7.37 -17.05 -16.40
N PRO A 97 7.58 -16.25 -15.34
CA PRO A 97 6.56 -16.03 -14.34
C PRO A 97 5.46 -15.11 -14.88
N GLY A 98 4.21 -15.45 -14.58
CA GLY A 98 3.08 -14.57 -14.82
C GLY A 98 1.97 -14.72 -13.79
N LEU A 99 1.07 -13.73 -13.76
CA LEU A 99 0.05 -13.53 -12.75
C LEU A 99 -1.20 -12.97 -13.42
N THR A 100 -2.29 -13.71 -13.34
CA THR A 100 -3.61 -13.09 -13.49
C THR A 100 -4.06 -12.60 -12.13
N VAL A 101 -4.35 -11.29 -12.02
CA VAL A 101 -4.78 -10.65 -10.78
C VAL A 101 -6.20 -10.12 -10.90
N SER A 102 -6.98 -10.37 -9.85
CA SER A 102 -8.19 -9.61 -9.50
C SER A 102 -8.03 -9.20 -8.03
N LEU A 103 -7.82 -7.90 -7.78
CA LEU A 103 -7.46 -7.36 -6.47
C LEU A 103 -8.36 -6.18 -6.13
N THR A 104 -8.99 -6.24 -4.96
CA THR A 104 -9.54 -5.07 -4.28
C THR A 104 -8.59 -4.66 -3.16
N PHE A 105 -8.05 -3.45 -3.23
CA PHE A 105 -7.21 -2.82 -2.20
C PHE A 105 -8.01 -1.73 -1.49
N GLY A 106 -8.18 -1.87 -0.18
CA GLY A 106 -8.75 -0.86 0.70
C GLY A 106 -7.68 -0.28 1.63
N ALA A 107 -7.77 1.02 1.87
CA ALA A 107 -6.95 1.71 2.86
C ALA A 107 -7.83 2.60 3.73
N SER A 108 -7.55 2.64 5.03
CA SER A 108 -8.09 3.65 5.93
C SER A 108 -6.98 4.31 6.72
N LEU A 109 -7.23 5.57 7.07
CA LEU A 109 -6.33 6.40 7.86
C LEU A 109 -7.16 7.09 8.93
N LEU A 110 -6.74 6.91 10.18
CA LEU A 110 -7.14 7.71 11.32
C LEU A 110 -5.92 8.50 11.78
N TRP A 111 -6.10 9.80 11.86
CA TRP A 111 -5.08 10.73 12.27
C TRP A 111 -5.68 11.70 13.28
N GLU A 112 -5.25 11.60 14.53
CA GLU A 112 -5.80 12.32 15.66
C GLU A 112 -4.70 13.11 16.35
N HIS A 113 -4.92 14.42 16.47
CA HIS A 113 -4.03 15.35 17.17
C HIS A 113 -4.76 16.00 18.34
N GLU A 114 -3.99 16.59 19.25
CA GLU A 114 -4.53 17.41 20.32
C GLU A 114 -3.62 18.62 20.58
N TRP A 115 -4.20 19.72 21.07
CA TRP A 115 -3.43 20.86 21.53
C TRP A 115 -3.01 20.69 23.00
N LYS A 116 -1.72 20.47 23.24
CA LYS A 116 -1.15 20.43 24.60
C LYS A 116 -0.62 21.79 25.00
N LYS A 117 -1.12 22.32 26.12
CA LYS A 117 -0.57 23.53 26.73
C LYS A 117 0.86 23.27 27.20
N ILE A 118 1.83 24.04 26.71
CA ILE A 118 3.24 23.95 27.13
C ILE A 118 3.61 25.08 28.10
N SER A 119 3.01 26.25 27.93
CA SER A 119 3.24 27.42 28.78
C SER A 119 1.94 28.23 28.95
N TRP A 120 2.01 29.38 29.63
CA TRP A 120 0.83 30.20 29.87
C TRP A 120 0.18 30.70 28.55
N TRP A 121 0.97 31.02 27.53
CA TRP A 121 0.44 31.51 26.26
C TRP A 121 0.66 30.56 25.08
N ASN A 122 1.39 29.46 25.28
CA ASN A 122 1.81 28.58 24.19
C ASN A 122 1.15 27.21 24.28
N TYR A 123 0.65 26.74 23.13
CA TYR A 123 0.08 25.42 22.94
C TYR A 123 0.85 24.73 21.81
N LYS A 124 1.18 23.45 22.00
CA LYS A 124 1.75 22.59 20.97
C LYS A 124 0.66 21.76 20.33
N TYR A 125 0.68 21.65 19.01
CA TYR A 125 -0.08 20.63 18.31
C TYR A 125 0.70 19.31 18.36
N VAL A 126 0.17 18.28 19.00
CA VAL A 126 0.85 16.99 19.16
C VAL A 126 0.03 15.84 18.62
N LEU A 127 0.71 14.81 18.13
CA LEU A 127 0.05 13.58 17.70
C LEU A 127 -0.47 12.82 18.93
N LYS A 128 -1.76 12.50 18.94
CA LYS A 128 -2.38 11.67 19.98
C LYS A 128 -2.48 10.21 19.55
N LYS A 129 -2.93 9.97 18.32
CA LYS A 129 -3.12 8.64 17.77
C LYS A 129 -2.97 8.65 16.26
N PHE A 130 -2.24 7.66 15.76
CA PHE A 130 -2.18 7.34 14.35
C PHE A 130 -2.63 5.89 14.18
N GLN A 131 -3.52 5.63 13.25
CA GLN A 131 -3.91 4.27 12.90
C GLN A 131 -4.18 4.18 11.42
N THR A 132 -3.70 3.11 10.82
CA THR A 132 -3.98 2.80 9.43
C THR A 132 -4.35 1.34 9.30
N THR A 133 -5.32 1.08 8.43
CA THR A 133 -5.73 -0.28 8.09
C THR A 133 -5.63 -0.44 6.59
N VAL A 134 -4.94 -1.49 6.15
CA VAL A 134 -4.93 -1.95 4.76
C VAL A 134 -5.71 -3.24 4.69
N SER A 135 -6.72 -3.28 3.83
CA SER A 135 -7.43 -4.50 3.49
C SER A 135 -7.16 -4.87 2.04
N PHE A 136 -7.04 -6.16 1.78
CA PHE A 136 -6.91 -6.64 0.42
C PHE A 136 -7.53 -8.03 0.26
N SER A 137 -8.23 -8.21 -0.86
CA SER A 137 -8.87 -9.47 -1.24
C SER A 137 -8.48 -9.86 -2.67
N PRO A 138 -7.24 -10.35 -2.87
CA PRO A 138 -6.76 -10.80 -4.16
C PRO A 138 -7.22 -12.23 -4.48
N SER A 139 -7.59 -12.43 -5.74
CA SER A 139 -7.56 -13.73 -6.42
C SER A 139 -6.44 -13.68 -7.45
N LEU A 140 -5.51 -14.61 -7.32
CA LEU A 140 -4.24 -14.61 -8.03
C LEU A 140 -4.02 -15.97 -8.65
N THR A 141 -3.74 -16.00 -9.93
CA THR A 141 -3.33 -17.23 -10.61
C THR A 141 -1.89 -17.07 -11.06
N PRO A 142 -0.91 -17.26 -10.15
CA PRO A 142 0.49 -17.32 -10.56
C PRO A 142 0.71 -18.54 -11.42
N PHE A 143 1.51 -18.36 -12.46
CA PHE A 143 2.05 -19.42 -13.27
C PHE A 143 3.54 -19.23 -13.48
N ILE A 144 4.22 -20.33 -13.76
CA ILE A 144 5.61 -20.35 -14.19
C ILE A 144 5.75 -21.34 -15.33
N GLU A 145 6.40 -20.90 -16.40
CA GLU A 145 6.83 -21.76 -17.50
C GLU A 145 8.35 -21.75 -17.57
N VAL A 146 8.94 -22.93 -17.76
CA VAL A 146 10.39 -23.13 -17.79
C VAL A 146 10.75 -23.99 -18.96
N SER A 147 11.79 -23.59 -19.70
CA SER A 147 12.50 -24.45 -20.66
C SER A 147 14.00 -24.28 -20.52
N SER A 148 14.78 -25.36 -20.61
CA SER A 148 16.24 -25.32 -20.63
C SER A 148 16.84 -26.47 -21.43
N GLY A 149 17.93 -26.17 -22.15
CA GLY A 149 18.79 -27.16 -22.83
C GLY A 149 20.09 -27.52 -22.09
N ALA A 150 20.40 -26.89 -20.95
CA ALA A 150 21.68 -27.06 -20.25
C ALA A 150 21.57 -26.87 -18.72
N ALA A 151 22.62 -27.28 -18.00
CA ALA A 151 22.73 -27.09 -16.56
C ALA A 151 23.08 -25.64 -16.20
N ILE A 152 22.16 -24.93 -15.54
CA ILE A 152 22.24 -23.48 -15.30
C ILE A 152 21.56 -23.13 -13.96
N THR A 153 22.13 -22.16 -13.23
CA THR A 153 21.47 -21.50 -12.09
C THR A 153 21.44 -19.98 -12.31
N LYS A 154 20.27 -19.35 -12.16
CA LYS A 154 20.11 -17.90 -12.40
C LYS A 154 18.93 -17.31 -11.63
N ASN A 155 19.09 -16.03 -11.24
CA ASN A 155 18.10 -15.23 -10.55
C ASN A 155 17.83 -13.95 -11.36
N TRP A 156 16.57 -13.52 -11.43
CA TRP A 156 16.15 -12.31 -12.13
C TRP A 156 15.13 -11.51 -11.32
N THR A 157 15.12 -10.19 -11.51
CA THR A 157 14.16 -9.25 -10.93
C THR A 157 13.85 -8.16 -11.96
N LYS A 158 12.57 -7.80 -12.13
CA LYS A 158 12.13 -6.70 -13.00
C LYS A 158 10.86 -6.06 -12.47
N ASN A 159 10.77 -4.73 -12.56
CA ASN A 159 9.52 -4.02 -12.35
C ASN A 159 8.65 -4.11 -13.63
N ILE A 160 7.39 -4.51 -13.48
CA ILE A 160 6.47 -4.68 -14.62
C ILE A 160 5.72 -3.36 -14.88
N THR A 161 4.99 -2.89 -13.86
CA THR A 161 4.15 -1.70 -13.98
C THR A 161 3.77 -1.15 -12.61
N THR A 162 3.24 0.06 -12.61
CA THR A 162 2.66 0.72 -11.43
C THR A 162 1.33 1.33 -11.82
N LYS A 163 0.29 1.10 -11.01
CA LYS A 163 -1.03 1.70 -11.16
C LYS A 163 -1.30 2.61 -9.96
N THR A 164 -1.84 3.80 -10.21
CA THR A 164 -2.07 4.81 -9.17
C THR A 164 -3.49 5.38 -9.23
N LYS A 165 -4.02 5.75 -8.07
CA LYS A 165 -5.27 6.49 -7.91
C LYS A 165 -5.04 7.64 -6.93
N TRP A 166 -5.37 8.84 -7.36
CA TRP A 166 -5.26 10.05 -6.56
C TRP A 166 -6.59 10.38 -5.91
N ILE A 167 -6.53 10.76 -4.65
CA ILE A 167 -7.68 11.13 -3.84
C ILE A 167 -7.33 12.40 -3.09
N THR A 168 -8.21 13.39 -3.14
CA THR A 168 -8.03 14.65 -2.40
C THR A 168 -9.14 14.82 -1.39
N PHE A 169 -8.79 15.18 -0.17
CA PHE A 169 -9.74 15.45 0.91
C PHE A 169 -9.20 16.55 1.83
N TRP A 170 -9.97 16.89 2.86
CA TRP A 170 -9.64 17.93 3.83
C TRP A 170 -9.46 17.33 5.23
N VAL A 171 -8.40 17.74 5.90
CA VAL A 171 -8.17 17.52 7.34
C VAL A 171 -8.14 18.88 7.99
N SER A 172 -9.23 19.26 8.67
CA SER A 172 -9.40 20.63 9.15
C SER A 172 -9.25 21.62 7.97
N CYS A 173 -8.37 22.61 8.08
CA CYS A 173 -8.00 23.58 7.05
C CYS A 173 -6.89 23.10 6.09
N VAL A 174 -6.36 21.89 6.28
CA VAL A 174 -5.25 21.35 5.50
C VAL A 174 -5.82 20.50 4.36
N PRO A 175 -5.62 20.87 3.08
CA PRO A 175 -5.92 19.95 2.00
C PRO A 175 -4.96 18.76 2.10
N VAL A 176 -5.40 17.59 1.68
CA VAL A 176 -4.58 16.38 1.69
C VAL A 176 -4.73 15.67 0.35
N ALA A 177 -3.59 15.33 -0.26
CA ALA A 177 -3.52 14.43 -1.40
C ALA A 177 -3.09 13.05 -0.90
N LEU A 178 -3.91 12.04 -1.11
CA LEU A 178 -3.61 10.64 -0.88
C LEU A 178 -3.44 9.94 -2.23
N VAL A 179 -2.40 9.14 -2.30
CA VAL A 179 -2.03 8.39 -3.50
C VAL A 179 -2.08 6.93 -3.14
N MET A 180 -3.09 6.24 -3.65
CA MET A 180 -3.13 4.79 -3.60
C MET A 180 -2.32 4.25 -4.78
N GLU A 181 -1.33 3.41 -4.51
CA GLU A 181 -0.47 2.81 -5.51
C GLU A 181 -0.46 1.28 -5.39
N VAL A 182 -0.44 0.62 -6.55
CA VAL A 182 -0.17 -0.81 -6.68
C VAL A 182 0.98 -0.98 -7.66
N LYS A 183 2.13 -1.39 -7.14
CA LYS A 183 3.34 -1.70 -7.92
C LYS A 183 3.44 -3.21 -8.13
N PHE A 184 3.69 -3.61 -9.38
CA PHE A 184 3.85 -5.00 -9.80
C PHE A 184 5.30 -5.26 -10.18
N ASP A 185 5.93 -6.23 -9.54
CA ASP A 185 7.28 -6.72 -9.85
C ASP A 185 7.22 -8.21 -10.25
N ALA A 186 8.23 -8.70 -10.97
CA ALA A 186 8.45 -10.10 -11.27
C ALA A 186 9.85 -10.52 -10.81
N ASN A 187 9.94 -11.64 -10.10
CA ASN A 187 11.20 -12.34 -9.87
C ASN A 187 11.10 -13.79 -10.32
N ALA A 188 12.22 -14.30 -10.83
CA ALA A 188 12.38 -15.70 -11.17
C ALA A 188 13.70 -16.22 -10.60
N GLU A 189 13.69 -17.48 -10.21
CA GLU A 189 14.84 -18.21 -9.72
C GLU A 189 14.79 -19.62 -10.31
N ALA A 190 15.88 -20.12 -10.89
CA ALA A 190 15.92 -21.46 -11.43
C ALA A 190 17.28 -22.12 -11.19
N GLY A 191 17.26 -23.43 -10.94
CA GLY A 191 18.44 -24.27 -10.82
C GLY A 191 18.20 -25.61 -11.51
N ILE A 192 19.02 -25.91 -12.51
CA ILE A 192 18.78 -27.00 -13.46
C ILE A 192 20.06 -27.80 -13.68
N SER A 193 19.99 -29.13 -13.64
CA SER A 193 21.13 -30.03 -13.88
C SER A 193 21.14 -30.69 -15.27
N GLY A 194 20.19 -30.37 -16.16
CA GLY A 194 20.10 -30.94 -17.52
C GLY A 194 18.97 -30.31 -18.36
N VAL A 195 18.44 -31.03 -19.36
CA VAL A 195 17.32 -30.55 -20.18
C VAL A 195 16.01 -30.67 -19.43
N ILE A 196 15.20 -29.62 -19.41
CA ILE A 196 13.88 -29.62 -18.77
C ILE A 196 12.89 -28.70 -19.48
N GLY A 197 11.63 -29.12 -19.53
CA GLY A 197 10.49 -28.22 -19.67
C GLY A 197 9.46 -28.51 -18.58
N PHE A 198 8.92 -27.48 -17.92
CA PHE A 198 7.71 -27.66 -17.09
C PHE A 198 6.89 -26.38 -17.03
N ASN A 199 5.58 -26.55 -16.85
CA ASN A 199 4.68 -25.48 -16.49
C ASN A 199 4.00 -25.81 -15.15
N ALA A 200 3.75 -24.78 -14.36
CA ALA A 200 2.99 -24.90 -13.14
C ALA A 200 2.08 -23.69 -12.99
N SER A 201 0.81 -23.91 -12.67
CA SER A 201 -0.12 -22.85 -12.30
C SER A 201 -1.00 -23.30 -11.13
N THR A 202 -1.40 -22.34 -10.31
CA THR A 202 -2.35 -22.56 -9.22
C THR A 202 -3.13 -21.29 -8.98
N THR A 203 -4.30 -21.37 -8.37
CA THR A 203 -5.02 -20.19 -7.91
C THR A 203 -4.84 -20.04 -6.41
N LEU A 204 -4.29 -18.91 -6.01
CA LEU A 204 -4.14 -18.51 -4.64
C LEU A 204 -5.11 -17.36 -4.34
N SER A 205 -5.76 -17.40 -3.19
CA SER A 205 -6.56 -16.30 -2.69
C SER A 205 -6.25 -16.00 -1.24
N ALA A 206 -6.34 -14.73 -0.89
CA ALA A 206 -6.22 -14.28 0.49
C ALA A 206 -7.24 -13.18 0.75
N ASN A 207 -7.95 -13.24 1.88
CA ASN A 207 -8.67 -12.09 2.39
C ASN A 207 -7.93 -11.62 3.63
N THR A 208 -7.40 -10.40 3.58
CA THR A 208 -6.50 -9.90 4.61
C THR A 208 -6.91 -8.51 5.05
N THR A 209 -6.84 -8.27 6.35
CA THR A 209 -6.91 -6.95 6.97
C THR A 209 -5.71 -6.79 7.90
N LEU A 210 -4.88 -5.80 7.63
CA LEU A 210 -3.67 -5.45 8.38
C LEU A 210 -3.87 -4.09 9.00
N THR A 211 -3.78 -3.98 10.32
CA THR A 211 -3.87 -2.70 11.02
C THR A 211 -2.57 -2.43 11.74
N VAL A 212 -2.06 -1.21 11.59
CA VAL A 212 -0.93 -0.69 12.35
C VAL A 212 -1.41 0.55 13.10
N LYS A 213 -1.13 0.60 14.39
CA LYS A 213 -1.59 1.66 15.29
C LYS A 213 -0.43 2.15 16.15
N TYR A 214 -0.29 3.47 16.21
CA TYR A 214 0.55 4.16 17.17
C TYR A 214 -0.30 4.80 18.27
N GLN A 215 -0.10 4.34 19.49
CA GLN A 215 -0.63 4.95 20.71
C GLN A 215 0.28 4.53 21.86
N ASN A 216 1.22 5.40 22.25
CA ASN A 216 2.31 5.07 23.19
C ASN A 216 3.24 3.96 22.67
N GLY A 217 3.48 3.92 21.35
CA GLY A 217 4.26 2.88 20.68
C GLY A 217 3.48 2.23 19.53
N TRP A 218 4.22 1.57 18.65
CA TRP A 218 3.63 0.85 17.52
C TRP A 218 3.08 -0.50 17.96
N SER A 219 1.88 -0.80 17.48
CA SER A 219 1.20 -2.09 17.62
C SER A 219 0.64 -2.49 16.27
N LYS A 220 0.45 -3.80 16.07
CA LYS A 220 -0.16 -4.35 14.87
C LYS A 220 -1.23 -5.38 15.20
N SER A 221 -2.24 -5.47 14.36
CA SER A 221 -3.19 -6.58 14.35
C SER A 221 -3.36 -7.09 12.92
N VAL A 222 -3.57 -8.39 12.80
CA VAL A 222 -3.73 -9.08 11.52
C VAL A 222 -4.91 -10.02 11.60
N SER A 223 -5.79 -9.94 10.62
CA SER A 223 -6.81 -10.93 10.35
C SER A 223 -6.63 -11.38 8.91
N TYR A 224 -6.49 -12.68 8.70
CA TYR A 224 -6.35 -13.22 7.37
C TYR A 224 -6.99 -14.60 7.24
N SER A 225 -7.45 -14.88 6.04
CA SER A 225 -7.72 -16.22 5.55
C SER A 225 -6.98 -16.37 4.22
N ALA A 226 -6.38 -17.53 4.03
CA ALA A 226 -5.63 -17.82 2.82
C ALA A 226 -5.90 -19.25 2.39
N ASN A 227 -6.07 -19.44 1.10
CA ASN A 227 -6.49 -20.68 0.50
C ASN A 227 -5.87 -20.80 -0.89
N TYR A 228 -5.70 -22.04 -1.33
CA TYR A 228 -5.28 -22.36 -2.68
C TYR A 228 -6.31 -23.31 -3.30
N SER A 229 -6.40 -23.28 -4.62
CA SER A 229 -7.26 -24.18 -5.38
C SER A 229 -6.72 -24.32 -6.79
N GLY A 230 -7.01 -25.47 -7.39
CA GLY A 230 -6.49 -25.79 -8.71
C GLY A 230 -4.98 -26.04 -8.68
N LEU A 231 -4.58 -27.02 -9.47
CA LEU A 231 -3.20 -27.21 -9.86
C LEU A 231 -3.22 -27.63 -11.32
N GLN A 232 -2.44 -26.94 -12.13
CA GLN A 232 -1.99 -27.48 -13.41
C GLN A 232 -0.48 -27.63 -13.29
N PHE A 233 0.00 -28.83 -13.53
CA PHE A 233 1.41 -29.12 -13.57
C PHE A 233 1.66 -30.11 -14.69
N ASP A 234 2.52 -29.71 -15.62
CA ASP A 234 3.03 -30.56 -16.67
C ASP A 234 4.55 -30.43 -16.65
N ALA A 235 5.23 -31.56 -16.75
CA ALA A 235 6.68 -31.59 -16.83
C ALA A 235 7.12 -32.58 -17.89
N ASN A 236 8.21 -32.24 -18.55
CA ASN A 236 9.01 -33.08 -19.43
C ASN A 236 10.47 -32.98 -18.95
N ALA A 237 10.77 -33.72 -17.87
CA ALA A 237 12.03 -33.61 -17.14
C ALA A 237 12.54 -34.98 -16.72
N LYS A 238 13.78 -35.32 -17.07
CA LYS A 238 14.45 -36.57 -16.64
C LYS A 238 15.53 -36.36 -15.57
N VAL A 239 15.62 -35.14 -15.04
CA VAL A 239 16.74 -34.68 -14.19
C VAL A 239 16.23 -33.90 -12.99
N ASN A 240 17.12 -33.69 -12.03
CA ASN A 240 16.89 -32.76 -10.93
C ASN A 240 16.85 -31.33 -11.46
N ALA A 241 15.76 -30.62 -11.18
CA ALA A 241 15.59 -29.24 -11.56
C ALA A 241 14.53 -28.57 -10.69
N TRP A 242 14.58 -27.25 -10.61
CA TRP A 242 13.55 -26.47 -9.98
C TRP A 242 13.52 -25.07 -10.56
N ALA A 243 12.35 -24.45 -10.48
CA ALA A 243 12.22 -23.02 -10.68
C ALA A 243 11.13 -22.47 -9.77
N LYS A 244 11.35 -21.24 -9.33
CA LYS A 244 10.46 -20.46 -8.50
C LYS A 244 10.15 -19.16 -9.23
N GLY A 245 8.86 -18.91 -9.43
CA GLY A 245 8.34 -17.63 -9.88
C GLY A 245 7.73 -16.90 -8.70
N SER A 246 7.98 -15.60 -8.57
CA SER A 246 7.29 -14.76 -7.61
C SER A 246 6.90 -13.43 -8.25
N LEU A 247 5.72 -12.92 -7.91
CA LEU A 247 5.18 -11.69 -8.50
C LEU A 247 4.81 -10.71 -7.39
N PRO A 248 5.80 -10.06 -6.76
CA PRO A 248 5.55 -9.12 -5.69
C PRO A 248 4.58 -8.00 -6.09
N LEU A 249 3.63 -7.74 -5.22
CA LEU A 249 2.69 -6.64 -5.28
C LEU A 249 2.98 -5.71 -4.11
N THR A 250 3.28 -4.44 -4.37
CA THR A 250 3.38 -3.45 -3.30
C THR A 250 2.17 -2.53 -3.35
N LEU A 251 1.34 -2.59 -2.32
CA LEU A 251 0.21 -1.72 -2.08
C LEU A 251 0.65 -0.59 -1.17
N SER A 252 0.41 0.66 -1.53
CA SER A 252 0.67 1.79 -0.63
C SER A 252 -0.45 2.82 -0.70
N ALA A 253 -0.63 3.57 0.38
CA ALA A 253 -1.54 4.71 0.42
C ALA A 253 -0.78 5.90 1.02
N TYR A 254 -0.01 6.60 0.20
CA TYR A 254 0.87 7.67 0.65
C TYR A 254 0.19 9.03 0.57
N VAL A 255 0.24 9.73 1.69
CA VAL A 255 -0.09 11.14 1.83
C VAL A 255 1.05 11.94 1.18
N TYR A 256 0.73 12.69 0.12
CA TYR A 256 1.67 13.50 -0.68
C TYR A 256 2.92 12.75 -1.19
N TYR A 257 2.79 11.46 -1.52
CA TYR A 257 3.92 10.59 -1.92
C TYR A 257 5.04 10.40 -0.88
N VAL A 258 4.93 10.96 0.32
CA VAL A 258 6.04 10.95 1.29
C VAL A 258 5.86 9.96 2.42
N ALA A 259 4.63 9.68 2.85
CA ALA A 259 4.40 8.89 4.05
C ALA A 259 3.02 8.24 4.07
N GLY A 260 2.90 7.08 4.69
CA GLY A 260 1.65 6.34 4.83
C GLY A 260 1.87 4.82 4.95
N PRO A 261 0.77 4.04 5.02
CA PRO A 261 0.85 2.59 5.01
C PRO A 261 1.42 2.04 3.71
N PHE A 262 2.13 0.93 3.82
CA PHE A 262 2.49 0.07 2.70
C PHE A 262 2.39 -1.40 3.09
N VAL A 263 2.08 -2.25 2.11
CA VAL A 263 2.02 -3.71 2.24
C VAL A 263 2.63 -4.31 0.99
N GLN A 264 3.64 -5.13 1.17
CA GLN A 264 4.19 -5.98 0.12
C GLN A 264 3.61 -7.39 0.27
N PHE A 265 2.89 -7.82 -0.75
CA PHE A 265 2.29 -9.13 -0.88
C PHE A 265 3.01 -9.90 -1.98
N VAL A 266 3.70 -10.99 -1.63
CA VAL A 266 4.57 -11.74 -2.56
C VAL A 266 3.99 -13.13 -2.80
N PRO A 267 3.08 -13.31 -3.77
CA PRO A 267 2.71 -14.62 -4.25
C PRO A 267 3.89 -15.29 -4.94
N TRP A 268 4.06 -16.58 -4.69
CA TRP A 268 5.07 -17.38 -5.37
C TRP A 268 4.58 -18.79 -5.63
N ILE A 269 5.11 -19.38 -6.69
CA ILE A 269 4.95 -20.79 -7.05
C ILE A 269 6.34 -21.36 -7.37
N LYS A 270 6.59 -22.59 -6.93
CA LYS A 270 7.82 -23.32 -7.19
C LYS A 270 7.50 -24.72 -7.67
N GLY A 271 8.01 -25.07 -8.84
CA GLY A 271 8.03 -26.44 -9.34
C GLY A 271 9.42 -27.05 -9.14
N GLU A 272 9.46 -28.31 -8.75
CA GLU A 272 10.68 -29.08 -8.52
C GLU A 272 10.51 -30.48 -9.14
N THR A 273 11.53 -31.00 -9.79
CA THR A 273 11.62 -32.36 -10.30
C THR A 273 12.82 -33.07 -9.67
N ASN A 274 12.66 -34.35 -9.36
CA ASN A 274 13.66 -35.19 -8.72
C ASN A 274 13.80 -36.54 -9.45
N ALA A 275 14.96 -36.75 -10.06
CA ALA A 275 15.27 -37.93 -10.87
C ALA A 275 15.39 -39.23 -10.07
N SER A 276 15.52 -39.19 -8.74
CA SER A 276 15.74 -40.39 -7.92
C SER A 276 14.46 -41.14 -7.51
N ALA A 277 13.30 -40.76 -8.03
CA ALA A 277 12.01 -41.26 -7.52
C ALA A 277 11.50 -42.58 -8.14
N GLY A 278 12.27 -43.25 -9.02
CA GLY A 278 11.81 -44.50 -9.66
C GLY A 278 12.78 -45.13 -10.67
N SER A 279 12.20 -45.75 -11.71
CA SER A 279 12.92 -46.36 -12.85
C SER A 279 13.39 -45.31 -13.87
N ALA A 280 14.13 -45.71 -14.92
CA ALA A 280 14.67 -44.79 -15.94
C ALA A 280 13.62 -43.94 -16.71
N THR A 281 12.32 -44.23 -16.53
CA THR A 281 11.19 -43.53 -17.17
C THR A 281 10.32 -42.73 -16.19
N GLN A 282 10.71 -42.60 -14.91
CA GLN A 282 9.94 -41.91 -13.88
C GLN A 282 10.74 -40.80 -13.21
N VAL A 283 10.08 -39.66 -12.97
CA VAL A 283 10.65 -38.54 -12.20
C VAL A 283 9.65 -38.08 -11.15
N GLY A 284 10.13 -37.87 -9.94
CA GLY A 284 9.34 -37.29 -8.86
C GLY A 284 9.16 -35.80 -9.11
N TYR A 285 8.02 -35.25 -8.75
CA TYR A 285 7.79 -33.81 -8.83
C TYR A 285 7.13 -33.30 -7.56
N LYS A 286 7.43 -32.04 -7.25
CA LYS A 286 6.84 -31.32 -6.13
C LYS A 286 6.49 -29.91 -6.57
N VAL A 287 5.26 -29.51 -6.33
CA VAL A 287 4.80 -28.13 -6.54
C VAL A 287 4.46 -27.54 -5.19
N THR A 288 5.09 -26.42 -4.89
CA THR A 288 4.78 -25.61 -3.70
C THR A 288 4.36 -24.22 -4.12
N ALA A 289 3.48 -23.60 -3.35
CA ALA A 289 3.15 -22.20 -3.53
C ALA A 289 2.87 -21.56 -2.18
N GLY A 290 2.85 -20.24 -2.17
CA GLY A 290 2.61 -19.50 -0.95
C GLY A 290 2.60 -18.00 -1.14
N PHE A 291 2.57 -17.33 0.00
CA PHE A 291 2.65 -15.89 0.09
C PHE A 291 3.56 -15.47 1.23
N ASP A 292 4.31 -14.40 0.99
CA ASP A 292 4.94 -13.60 2.03
C ASP A 292 4.22 -12.25 2.12
N VAL A 293 3.85 -11.84 3.33
CA VAL A 293 3.20 -10.55 3.57
C VAL A 293 3.98 -9.73 4.56
N ASN A 294 4.57 -8.65 4.05
CA ASN A 294 5.32 -7.68 4.82
C ASN A 294 4.67 -6.30 4.66
N GLY A 295 4.93 -5.39 5.58
CA GLY A 295 4.44 -4.03 5.45
C GLY A 295 4.55 -3.24 6.74
N GLY A 296 4.00 -2.04 6.74
CA GLY A 296 4.03 -1.18 7.90
C GLY A 296 3.66 0.23 7.53
N VAL A 297 4.33 1.19 8.16
CA VAL A 297 4.10 2.61 7.93
C VAL A 297 5.43 3.27 7.60
N HIS A 298 5.49 3.86 6.41
CA HIS A 298 6.59 4.73 6.06
C HIS A 298 6.28 6.13 6.56
N MET A 299 7.15 6.67 7.41
CA MET A 299 7.10 8.04 7.91
C MET A 299 8.34 8.77 7.40
N ALA A 300 8.14 9.77 6.53
CA ALA A 300 9.20 10.61 6.01
C ALA A 300 8.70 12.03 5.74
N GLY A 301 9.67 12.93 5.54
CA GLY A 301 9.44 14.34 5.24
C GLY A 301 8.54 15.02 6.26
N TRP A 302 7.74 15.95 5.77
CA TRP A 302 6.91 16.82 6.60
C TRP A 302 5.91 16.08 7.50
N LEU A 303 5.36 14.94 7.04
CA LEU A 303 4.38 14.19 7.84
C LEU A 303 5.03 13.56 9.07
N LYS A 304 6.32 13.18 8.96
CA LYS A 304 7.09 12.70 10.11
C LYS A 304 7.25 13.81 11.14
N ASP A 305 7.57 15.02 10.71
CA ASP A 305 7.80 16.16 11.60
C ASP A 305 6.51 16.62 12.28
N LEU A 306 5.40 16.70 11.53
CA LEU A 306 4.07 17.01 12.07
C LEU A 306 3.63 15.96 13.11
N CYS A 307 4.02 14.71 12.93
CA CYS A 307 3.75 13.60 13.85
C CYS A 307 4.82 13.47 14.96
N ASP A 308 5.45 14.57 15.39
CA ASP A 308 6.47 14.59 16.46
C ASP A 308 7.65 13.61 16.20
N GLY A 309 8.08 13.49 14.95
CA GLY A 309 9.22 12.64 14.58
C GLY A 309 8.91 11.14 14.55
N LEU A 310 7.63 10.75 14.47
CA LEU A 310 7.18 9.36 14.50
C LEU A 310 8.03 8.44 13.59
N PRO A 311 8.65 7.36 14.12
CA PRO A 311 9.51 6.51 13.32
C PRO A 311 8.72 5.66 12.33
N SER A 312 9.33 5.35 11.18
CA SER A 312 8.84 4.31 10.29
C SER A 312 8.86 2.94 10.98
N VAL A 313 7.96 2.05 10.57
CA VAL A 313 7.95 0.67 11.06
C VAL A 313 7.68 -0.31 9.92
N SER A 314 8.28 -1.50 10.02
CA SER A 314 8.07 -2.60 9.08
C SER A 314 7.93 -3.90 9.86
N TYR A 315 7.03 -4.75 9.38
CA TYR A 315 6.68 -6.02 9.99
C TYR A 315 6.52 -7.09 8.92
N THR A 316 6.92 -8.31 9.24
CA THR A 316 6.33 -9.50 8.64
C THR A 316 4.99 -9.75 9.32
N PHE A 317 3.91 -9.70 8.56
CA PHE A 317 2.56 -9.95 9.08
C PHE A 317 2.29 -11.44 9.15
N TRP A 318 2.57 -12.17 8.06
CA TRP A 318 2.49 -13.62 8.01
C TRP A 318 3.23 -14.17 6.79
N ASN A 319 3.60 -15.44 6.88
CA ASN A 319 4.06 -16.27 5.77
C ASN A 319 3.13 -17.50 5.72
N LYS A 320 2.72 -17.90 4.52
CA LYS A 320 1.98 -19.14 4.31
C LYS A 320 2.56 -19.88 3.12
N SER A 321 2.76 -21.18 3.27
CA SER A 321 3.15 -22.06 2.18
C SER A 321 2.32 -23.34 2.20
N TRP A 322 2.16 -23.93 1.03
CA TRP A 322 1.51 -25.21 0.81
C TRP A 322 2.35 -26.08 -0.10
N THR A 323 2.32 -27.39 0.16
CA THR A 323 2.65 -28.38 -0.87
C THR A 323 1.37 -28.68 -1.63
N ILE A 324 1.30 -28.26 -2.89
CA ILE A 324 0.12 -28.42 -3.73
C ILE A 324 0.10 -29.81 -4.35
N ALA A 325 1.26 -30.29 -4.81
CA ALA A 325 1.43 -31.66 -5.28
C ALA A 325 2.81 -32.20 -4.90
N ASN A 326 2.87 -33.52 -4.73
CA ASN A 326 4.08 -34.29 -4.52
C ASN A 326 3.83 -35.72 -4.99
N SER A 327 4.31 -36.08 -6.18
CA SER A 327 4.03 -37.38 -6.80
C SER A 327 5.13 -37.73 -7.83
N THR A 328 4.89 -38.72 -8.68
CA THR A 328 5.76 -39.11 -9.80
C THR A 328 5.03 -38.96 -11.14
N ILE A 329 5.77 -38.64 -12.19
CA ILE A 329 5.32 -38.62 -13.58
C ILE A 329 6.11 -39.68 -14.34
N THR A 330 5.42 -40.40 -15.23
CA THR A 330 6.03 -41.36 -16.17
C THR A 330 5.99 -40.75 -17.56
N PHE A 331 7.11 -40.79 -18.30
CA PHE A 331 7.26 -40.18 -19.63
C PHE A 331 7.22 -41.22 -20.75
#